data_AF-A0A7W0GA98-F1
#
_entry.id   AF-A0A7W0GA98-F1
#
_cell.length_a   1.000
_cell.length_b   1.000
_cell.length_c   1.000
_cell.angle_alpha   90.00
_cell.angle_beta   90.00
_cell.angle_gamma   90.00
#
_symmetry.space_group_name_H-M   'P 1'
#
loop_
_entity.id
_entity.type
_entity.pdbx_description
1 polymer ?
#
loop_
_entity_poly.entity_id
_entity_poly.type
_entity_poly.pdbx_seq_one_letter_code
_entity_poly.pdbx_strand_id
1 'polypeptide(L)' 'MVDQTIWLAPKAISFTAVCAACADEHGFLAARVEGRLELARMHTSTTCSRGHAIRIERANHEPIGVLSALSAS' A
#
# COMPACT_ATOMS: atom_id res chain seq x y z
N MET A 1 11.31 3.21 -13.60
CA MET A 1 9.91 2.78 -13.39
C MET A 1 9.76 2.41 -11.93
N VAL A 2 8.95 3.15 -11.17
CA VAL A 2 8.72 2.88 -9.74
C VAL A 2 7.72 1.74 -9.62
N ASP A 3 8.14 0.62 -9.03
CA ASP A 3 7.23 -0.47 -8.66
C ASP A 3 6.64 -0.16 -7.28
N GLN A 4 5.35 0.21 -7.25
CA GLN A 4 4.66 0.52 -6.01
C GLN A 4 3.72 -0.63 -5.63
N THR A 5 3.94 -1.17 -4.44
CA THR A 5 3.03 -2.14 -3.80
C THR A 5 2.51 -1.58 -2.48
N ILE A 6 1.19 -1.55 -2.31
CA ILE A 6 0.50 -1.21 -1.07
C ILE A 6 0.16 -2.53 -0.35
N TRP A 7 0.70 -2.70 0.86
CA TRP A 7 0.40 -3.85 1.71
C TRP A 7 -0.74 -3.52 2.67
N LEU A 8 -1.87 -4.21 2.51
CA LEU A 8 -3.00 -4.11 3.42
C LEU A 8 -2.85 -5.10 4.56
N ALA A 9 -3.23 -4.65 5.76
CA ALA A 9 -3.37 -5.56 6.89
C ALA A 9 -4.36 -6.69 6.57
N PRO A 10 -4.25 -7.87 7.20
CA PRO A 10 -5.03 -9.05 6.83
C PRO A 10 -6.54 -8.83 6.73
N LYS A 11 -7.12 -7.96 7.57
CA LYS A 11 -8.56 -7.64 7.59
C LYS A 11 -8.91 -6.26 7.04
N ALA A 12 -7.93 -5.48 6.57
CA ALA A 12 -8.20 -4.17 5.96
C ALA A 12 -8.85 -4.35 4.60
N ILE A 13 -9.93 -3.62 4.34
CA ILE A 13 -10.68 -3.69 3.08
C ILE A 13 -10.58 -2.41 2.25
N SER A 14 -10.21 -1.29 2.86
CA SER A 14 -10.11 0.00 2.18
C SER A 14 -8.70 0.54 2.31
N PHE A 15 -8.28 1.32 1.33
CA PHE A 15 -6.97 1.96 1.32
C PHE A 15 -7.02 3.34 0.70
N THR A 16 -6.11 4.18 1.17
CA THR A 16 -5.75 5.46 0.55
C THR A 16 -4.24 5.56 0.58
N ALA A 17 -3.64 5.86 -0.57
CA ALA A 17 -2.19 5.97 -0.69
C ALA A 17 -1.81 7.09 -1.66
N VAL A 18 -0.59 7.59 -1.52
CA VAL A 18 0.02 8.51 -2.48
C VAL A 18 0.74 7.67 -3.53
N CYS A 19 0.60 8.05 -4.80
CA CYS A 19 1.35 7.41 -5.88
C CYS A 19 2.84 7.78 -5.77
N ALA A 20 3.70 6.78 -5.61
CA ALA A 20 5.14 6.95 -5.41
C ALA A 20 5.83 7.54 -6.65
N ALA A 21 5.45 7.11 -7.86
CA ALA A 21 5.94 7.73 -9.10
C ALA A 21 5.58 9.22 -9.16
N CYS A 22 4.32 9.58 -8.89
CA CYS A 22 3.92 10.98 -8.87
C CYS A 22 4.61 11.79 -7.76
N ALA A 23 4.93 11.16 -6.62
CA ALA A 23 5.67 11.81 -5.54
C ALA A 23 7.12 12.08 -5.93
N ASP A 24 7.74 11.16 -6.65
CA ASP A 24 9.07 11.32 -7.23
C ASP A 24 9.09 12.44 -8.30
N GLU A 25 8.09 12.48 -9.18
CA GLU A 25 8.04 13.44 -10.30
C GLU A 25 7.52 14.83 -9.93
N HIS A 26 6.61 14.94 -8.97
CA HIS A 26 5.85 16.17 -8.70
C HIS A 26 5.80 16.57 -7.23
N GLY A 27 6.42 15.80 -6.32
CA GLY A 27 6.43 16.09 -4.89
C GLY A 27 5.03 16.21 -4.29
N PHE A 28 4.70 17.37 -3.73
CA PHE A 28 3.42 17.64 -3.06
C PHE A 28 2.19 17.59 -3.98
N LEU A 29 2.38 17.59 -5.30
CA LEU A 29 1.30 17.46 -6.30
C LEU A 29 1.04 16.00 -6.71
N ALA A 30 1.59 15.05 -5.96
CA ALA A 30 1.39 13.63 -6.18
C ALA A 30 -0.09 13.24 -6.16
N ALA A 31 -0.48 12.39 -7.11
CA ALA A 31 -1.84 11.87 -7.14
C ALA A 31 -2.09 10.96 -5.93
N ARG A 32 -3.27 11.09 -5.34
CA ARG A 32 -3.79 10.14 -4.35
C ARG A 32 -4.61 9.07 -5.07
N VAL A 33 -4.49 7.84 -4.59
CA VAL A 33 -5.32 6.72 -5.02
C VAL A 33 -6.07 6.19 -3.82
N GLU A 34 -7.35 5.90 -4.03
CA GLU A 34 -8.22 5.28 -3.04
C GLU A 34 -8.92 4.09 -3.67
N GLY A 35 -9.26 3.11 -2.86
CA GLY A 35 -9.93 1.93 -3.35
C GLY A 35 -10.24 0.92 -2.26
N ARG A 36 -10.77 -0.21 -2.73
CA ARG A 36 -11.20 -1.31 -1.89
C ARG A 36 -10.61 -2.62 -2.38
N LEU A 37 -10.13 -3.45 -1.45
CA LEU A 37 -9.78 -4.85 -1.66
C LEU A 37 -10.71 -5.70 -0.79
N GLU A 38 -11.71 -6.32 -1.43
CA GLU A 38 -12.63 -7.25 -0.75
C GLU A 38 -11.85 -8.35 -0.02
N LEU A 39 -12.36 -8.83 1.12
CA LEU A 39 -11.69 -9.87 1.93
C LEU A 39 -11.42 -11.16 1.16
N ALA A 40 -12.30 -11.51 0.21
CA ALA A 40 -12.16 -12.68 -0.64
C ALA A 40 -10.98 -12.58 -1.63
N ARG A 41 -10.39 -11.39 -1.81
CA ARG A 41 -9.26 -11.15 -2.71
C ARG A 41 -7.99 -10.91 -1.90
N MET A 42 -6.91 -11.55 -2.34
CA MET A 42 -5.58 -11.37 -1.77
C MET A 42 -4.80 -10.26 -2.47
N HIS A 43 -5.14 -9.95 -3.72
CA HIS A 43 -4.47 -8.89 -4.46
C HIS A 43 -5.39 -8.22 -5.47
N THR A 44 -5.05 -7.00 -5.85
CA THR A 44 -5.59 -6.30 -7.01
C THR A 44 -4.55 -5.34 -7.59
N SER A 45 -4.85 -4.76 -8.74
CA SER A 45 -4.06 -3.68 -9.32
C SER A 45 -4.97 -2.48 -9.60
N THR A 46 -4.40 -1.30 -9.49
CA THR A 46 -5.07 -0.04 -9.83
C THR A 46 -4.08 0.89 -10.52
N THR A 47 -4.60 1.97 -11.08
CA THR A 47 -3.81 3.04 -11.69
C THR A 47 -4.16 4.37 -11.05
N CYS A 48 -3.16 5.21 -10.78
CA CYS A 48 -3.44 6.59 -10.38
C CYS A 48 -4.02 7.39 -11.58
N SER A 49 -4.54 8.59 -11.33
CA SER A 49 -5.12 9.45 -12.38
C SER A 49 -4.14 9.87 -13.48
N ARG A 50 -2.83 9.67 -13.27
CA ARG A 50 -1.76 9.92 -14.26
C ARG A 50 -1.30 8.66 -15.00
N GLY A 51 -1.89 7.50 -14.71
CA GLY A 51 -1.62 6.24 -15.43
C GLY A 51 -0.55 5.35 -14.82
N HIS A 52 0.01 5.68 -13.65
CA HIS A 52 1.00 4.82 -12.99
C HIS A 52 0.33 3.60 -12.34
N ALA A 53 0.86 2.42 -12.62
CA ALA A 53 0.39 1.16 -12.06
C ALA A 53 0.79 1.02 -10.58
N ILE A 54 -0.14 0.55 -9.77
CA ILE A 54 0.03 0.32 -8.34
C ILE A 54 -0.56 -1.05 -8.01
N ARG A 55 0.23 -1.89 -7.34
CA ARG A 55 -0.23 -3.19 -6.84
C ARG A 55 -0.75 -3.05 -5.41
N ILE A 56 -1.80 -3.79 -5.10
CA ILE A 56 -2.34 -3.88 -3.74
C ILE A 56 -2.31 -5.34 -3.36
N GLU A 57 -1.63 -5.66 -2.28
CA GLU A 57 -1.47 -7.01 -1.74
C GLU A 57 -2.01 -7.03 -0.32
N ARG A 58 -2.69 -8.11 0.05
CA ARG A 58 -3.06 -8.41 1.44
C ARG A 58 -1.90 -9.15 2.09
N ALA A 59 -1.47 -8.68 3.25
CA ALA A 59 -0.48 -9.40 4.05
C ALA A 59 -1.05 -10.78 4.45
N ASN A 60 -0.34 -11.84 4.07
CA ASN A 60 -0.67 -13.23 4.45
C ASN A 60 -0.04 -13.66 5.79
N HIS A 61 0.68 -12.76 6.45
CA HIS A 61 1.21 -12.96 7.79
C HIS A 61 0.68 -11.86 8.71
N GLU A 62 0.32 -12.21 9.95
CA GLU A 62 0.31 -11.25 11.04
C GLU A 62 1.65 -10.51 11.01
N PRO A 63 1.70 -9.18 11.22
CA PRO A 63 2.96 -8.49 11.28
C PRO A 63 3.80 -9.16 12.38
N ILE A 64 4.89 -9.83 12.00
CA ILE A 64 5.97 -10.18 12.93
C ILE A 64 6.59 -8.85 13.33
N GLY A 65 5.93 -8.15 14.26
CA GLY A 65 6.14 -6.72 14.49
C GLY A 65 5.53 -6.20 15.79
N VAL A 66 4.97 -7.06 16.65
CA VAL A 66 5.12 -6.87 18.10
C VAL A 66 6.40 -7.57 18.55
N LEU A 67 7.54 -7.12 18.01
CA LEU A 67 8.83 -7.39 18.65
C LEU A 67 8.91 -6.46 19.84
N SER A 68 8.57 -7.01 21.00
CA SER A 68 9.07 -6.68 22.33
C SER A 68 10.20 -5.64 22.34
N ALA A 69 9.85 -4.36 22.41
CA ALA A 69 10.75 -3.32 22.88
C ALA A 69 10.79 -3.35 24.42
N LEU A 70 11.11 -4.51 24.98
CA LEU A 70 11.40 -4.73 26.40
C LEU A 70 12.44 -5.86 26.45
N SER A 71 13.71 -5.52 26.21
CA SER A 71 14.88 -6.09 26.88
C SER A 71 16.18 -5.50 26.31
N ALA A 72 17.07 -5.11 27.24
CA ALA A 72 18.46 -4.63 27.10
C ALA A 72 18.60 -3.14 26.75
N SER A 73 19.18 -2.26 27.60
CA SER A 73 19.99 -2.43 28.81
C SER A 73 19.81 -1.25 29.76
#